data_AF-A0A5E7JS58-F1
#
_entry.id   AF-A0A5E7JS58-F1
#
_cell.length_a   1.000
_cell.length_b   1.000
_cell.length_c   1.000
_cell.angle_alpha   90.00
_cell.angle_beta   90.00
_cell.angle_gamma   90.00
#
_symmetry.space_group_name_H-M   'P 1'
#
loop_
_entity.id
_entity.type
_entity.pdbx_description
1 polymer ?
#
loop_
_entity_poly.entity_id
_entity_poly.type
_entity_poly.pdbx_seq_one_letter_code
_entity_poly.pdbx_strand_id
1 'polypeptide(L)'
;MNVEPAQEALSIGIEGDHLVIRIGVDCLCNITEMADTWPARDEDGEPCKILDRAQFLKELVGELERDDEQGATSIHLAFDQAALGVMESGSEAVELPYD
;
A
#
# COMPACT_ATOMS: atom_id res chain seq x y z
N MET A 1 21.22 -20.46 14.75
CA MET A 1 20.84 -20.08 13.37
C MET A 1 20.50 -18.61 13.44
N ASN A 2 21.27 -17.76 12.76
CA ASN A 2 21.03 -16.33 12.70
C ASN A 2 20.01 -16.12 11.58
N VAL A 3 18.73 -15.97 11.94
CA VAL A 3 17.70 -15.62 10.95
C VAL A 3 17.88 -14.13 10.72
N GLU A 4 18.57 -13.77 9.64
CA GLU A 4 18.53 -12.41 9.09
C GLU A 4 17.05 -12.09 8.88
N PRO A 5 16.51 -10.96 9.39
CA PRO A 5 15.12 -10.62 9.15
C PRO A 5 14.98 -10.51 7.64
N ALA A 6 14.23 -11.44 7.05
CA ALA A 6 13.89 -11.36 5.64
C ALA A 6 13.25 -9.98 5.46
N GLN A 7 13.90 -9.11 4.68
CA GLN A 7 13.24 -7.96 4.10
C GLN A 7 12.16 -8.52 3.19
N GLU A 8 11.00 -8.87 3.76
CA GLU A 8 9.88 -9.42 3.00
C GLU A 8 9.36 -8.31 2.09
N ALA A 9 9.84 -8.35 0.85
CA ALA A 9 9.38 -7.53 -0.24
C ALA A 9 7.88 -7.74 -0.41
N LEU A 10 7.18 -6.64 -0.77
CA LEU A 10 5.77 -6.63 -1.13
C LEU A 10 5.40 -7.91 -1.91
N SER A 11 4.50 -8.71 -1.35
CA SER A 11 4.00 -9.95 -1.93
C SER A 11 2.50 -9.80 -2.14
N ILE A 12 2.07 -9.90 -3.39
CA ILE A 12 0.66 -9.80 -3.79
C ILE A 12 0.28 -11.13 -4.41
N GLY A 13 -0.80 -11.75 -3.95
CA GLY A 13 -1.28 -13.02 -4.47
C GLY A 13 -2.74 -13.27 -4.16
N ILE A 14 -3.32 -14.29 -4.80
CA ILE A 14 -4.70 -14.74 -4.53
C ILE A 14 -4.62 -16.00 -3.65
N GLU A 15 -5.25 -15.96 -2.47
CA GLU A 15 -5.39 -17.11 -1.58
C GLU A 15 -6.88 -17.44 -1.42
N GLY A 16 -7.32 -18.51 -2.08
CA GLY A 16 -8.75 -18.85 -2.18
C GLY A 16 -9.51 -17.78 -2.97
N ASP A 17 -10.59 -17.25 -2.39
CA ASP A 17 -11.40 -16.17 -2.95
C ASP A 17 -10.95 -14.76 -2.48
N HIS A 18 -9.74 -14.64 -1.90
CA HIS A 18 -9.25 -13.37 -1.34
C HIS A 18 -7.95 -12.93 -2.01
N LEU A 19 -7.88 -11.64 -2.33
CA LEU A 19 -6.63 -10.98 -2.67
C LEU A 19 -5.86 -10.66 -1.39
N VAL A 20 -4.65 -11.18 -1.29
CA VAL A 20 -3.79 -11.03 -0.11
C VAL A 20 -2.56 -10.21 -0.48
N ILE A 21 -2.42 -9.07 0.17
CA ILE A 21 -1.26 -8.18 0.07
C ILE A 21 -0.48 -8.30 1.39
N ARG A 22 0.76 -8.77 1.30
CA ARG A 22 1.69 -8.89 2.43
C ARG A 22 2.85 -7.95 2.20
N ILE A 23 3.12 -7.08 3.17
CA ILE A 23 4.28 -6.19 3.16
C ILE A 23 4.98 -6.35 4.51
N GLY A 24 6.29 -6.59 4.49
CA GLY A 24 7.09 -6.57 5.70
C GLY A 24 7.02 -5.20 6.37
N VAL A 25 6.72 -5.17 7.67
CA VAL A 25 6.58 -3.94 8.47
C VAL A 25 7.78 -3.01 8.31
N ASP A 26 8.99 -3.55 8.41
CA ASP A 26 10.22 -2.78 8.22
C ASP A 26 10.35 -2.21 6.81
N CYS A 27 9.90 -2.94 5.80
CA CYS A 27 9.93 -2.48 4.41
C CYS A 27 8.95 -1.32 4.21
N LEU A 28 7.73 -1.44 4.73
CA LEU A 28 6.73 -0.38 4.65
C LEU A 28 7.22 0.91 5.33
N CYS A 29 7.67 0.83 6.59
CA CYS A 29 8.17 1.99 7.31
C CYS A 29 9.34 2.65 6.58
N ASN A 30 10.29 1.87 6.08
CA ASN A 30 11.43 2.41 5.32
C ASN A 30 11.00 3.10 4.03
N ILE A 31 10.08 2.52 3.26
CA ILE A 31 9.57 3.13 2.02
C ILE A 31 8.82 4.42 2.35
N THR A 32 8.01 4.45 3.41
CA THR A 32 7.32 5.65 3.86
C THR A 32 8.29 6.77 4.24
N GLU A 33 9.32 6.47 5.03
CA GLU A 33 10.35 7.46 5.42
C GLU A 33 11.18 7.97 4.22
N MET A 34 11.23 7.21 3.12
CA MET A 34 11.91 7.59 1.87
C MET A 34 10.99 8.22 0.83
N ALA A 35 9.68 8.23 1.03
CA ALA A 35 8.74 8.74 0.03
C ALA A 35 8.80 10.27 -0.06
N ASP A 36 8.82 10.82 -1.28
CA ASP A 36 8.76 12.28 -1.51
C ASP A 36 7.49 12.94 -0.94
N THR A 37 6.43 12.16 -0.73
CA THR A 37 5.17 12.59 -0.14
C THR A 37 5.20 12.67 1.37
N TRP A 38 6.20 12.07 2.02
CA TRP A 38 6.41 12.17 3.45
C TRP A 38 7.04 13.53 3.78
N PRO A 39 6.62 14.22 4.84
CA PRO A 39 7.23 15.48 5.23
C PRO A 39 8.73 15.25 5.49
N ALA A 40 9.56 15.71 4.55
CA ALA A 40 10.99 15.47 4.59
C ALA A 40 11.66 16.11 5.81
N ARG A 41 11.03 17.16 6.37
CA ARG A 41 11.46 17.88 7.56
C ARG A 41 10.26 18.45 8.32
N ASP A 42 10.33 18.46 9.64
CA ASP A 42 9.45 19.25 10.49
C ASP A 42 9.79 20.76 10.42
N GLU A 43 9.04 21.60 11.14
CA GLU A 43 9.25 23.05 11.18
C GLU A 43 10.64 23.46 11.70
N ASP A 44 11.33 22.56 12.43
CA ASP A 44 12.69 22.74 12.98
C ASP A 44 13.79 22.18 12.04
N GLY A 45 13.41 21.54 10.94
CA GLY A 45 14.34 21.01 9.94
C GLY A 45 14.79 19.56 10.21
N GLU A 46 14.23 18.87 11.20
CA GLU A 46 14.54 17.47 11.50
C GLU A 46 13.70 16.52 10.61
N PRO A 47 14.30 15.43 10.10
CA PRO A 47 13.55 14.47 9.27
C PRO A 47 12.45 13.80 10.10
N CYS A 48 11.23 13.80 9.59
CA CYS A 48 10.12 13.10 10.23
C CYS A 48 10.40 11.60 10.24
N LYS A 49 10.63 11.05 11.44
CA LYS A 49 10.89 9.61 11.64
C LYS A 49 9.70 8.94 12.29
N ILE A 50 9.49 7.68 11.95
CA ILE A 50 8.46 6.86 12.60
C ILE A 50 8.98 6.43 13.98
N LEU A 51 8.51 7.08 15.04
CA LEU A 51 8.93 6.80 16.42
C LEU A 51 8.37 5.48 16.96
N ASP A 52 7.13 5.16 16.60
CA ASP A 52 6.45 3.92 16.98
C ASP A 52 5.85 3.27 15.74
N ARG A 53 6.55 2.25 15.23
CA ARG A 53 6.17 1.53 14.01
C ARG A 53 4.86 0.75 14.20
N ALA A 54 4.63 0.19 15.38
CA ALA A 54 3.44 -0.62 15.63
C ALA A 54 2.19 0.26 15.70
N GLN A 55 2.30 1.41 16.37
CA GLN A 55 1.24 2.40 16.42
C GLN A 55 0.98 3.01 15.03
N PHE A 56 2.04 3.42 14.32
CA PHE A 56 1.93 3.97 12.97
C PHE A 56 1.22 3.00 12.01
N LEU A 57 1.60 1.73 12.03
CA LEU A 57 0.95 0.72 11.20
C LEU A 57 -0.53 0.53 11.53
N LYS A 58 -0.88 0.56 12.82
CA LYS A 58 -2.27 0.45 13.24
C LYS A 58 -3.10 1.63 12.74
N GLU A 59 -2.54 2.83 12.79
CA GLU A 59 -3.17 4.05 12.29
C GLU A 59 -3.27 4.03 10.76
N LEU A 60 -2.22 3.59 10.07
CA LEU A 60 -2.21 3.41 8.62
C LEU A 60 -3.26 2.40 8.17
N VAL A 61 -3.35 1.24 8.82
CA VAL A 61 -4.40 0.24 8.53
C VAL A 61 -5.78 0.85 8.75
N GLY A 62 -5.98 1.58 9.85
CA GLY A 62 -7.24 2.28 10.11
C GLY A 62 -7.60 3.30 9.03
N GLU A 63 -6.62 4.01 8.46
CA GLU A 63 -6.84 4.94 7.36
C GLU A 63 -7.14 4.21 6.03
N LEU A 64 -6.48 3.08 5.79
CA LEU A 64 -6.73 2.23 4.61
C LEU A 64 -8.10 1.55 4.65
N GLU A 65 -8.61 1.24 5.85
CA GLU A 65 -9.96 0.71 6.09
C GLU A 65 -11.02 1.82 6.19
N ARG A 66 -10.61 3.10 6.25
CA ARG A 66 -11.55 4.20 6.37
C ARG A 66 -12.33 4.37 5.06
N ASP A 67 -13.62 4.12 5.15
CA ASP A 67 -14.57 4.38 4.07
C ASP A 67 -14.82 5.89 3.93
N ASP A 68 -14.83 6.38 2.69
CA ASP A 68 -15.36 7.69 2.36
C ASP A 68 -16.91 7.67 2.36
N GLU A 69 -17.56 8.81 2.13
CA GLU A 69 -19.02 8.95 2.10
C GLU A 69 -19.71 8.04 1.06
N GLN A 70 -18.92 7.50 0.12
CA GLN A 70 -19.35 6.56 -0.92
C GLN A 70 -19.03 5.09 -0.63
N GLY A 71 -18.45 4.76 0.53
CA GLY A 71 -18.04 3.39 0.87
C GLY A 71 -16.79 2.91 0.13
N ALA A 72 -16.05 3.82 -0.51
CA ALA A 72 -14.78 3.54 -1.13
C ALA A 72 -13.65 3.87 -0.14
N THR A 73 -12.76 2.92 0.07
CA THR A 73 -11.54 3.14 0.86
C THR A 73 -10.37 3.52 -0.04
N SER A 74 -9.27 4.02 0.53
CA SER A 74 -8.06 4.32 -0.27
C SER A 74 -7.51 3.10 -1.03
N ILE A 75 -7.75 1.90 -0.51
CA ILE A 75 -7.39 0.64 -1.19
C ILE A 75 -8.23 0.44 -2.45
N HIS A 76 -9.52 0.77 -2.43
CA HIS A 76 -10.37 0.68 -3.62
C HIS A 76 -9.86 1.59 -4.75
N LEU A 77 -9.46 2.82 -4.43
CA LEU A 77 -8.87 3.75 -5.39
C LEU A 77 -7.56 3.23 -6.00
N ALA A 78 -6.70 2.61 -5.16
CA ALA A 78 -5.47 1.98 -5.64
C ALA A 78 -5.76 0.80 -6.58
N PHE A 79 -6.81 0.03 -6.30
CA PHE A 79 -7.26 -1.04 -7.20
C PHE A 79 -7.86 -0.51 -8.49
N ASP A 80 -8.63 0.58 -8.48
CA ASP A 80 -9.15 1.21 -9.69
C ASP A 80 -8.00 1.62 -10.63
N GLN A 81 -6.94 2.22 -10.08
CA GLN A 81 -5.75 2.57 -10.86
C GLN A 81 -5.03 1.33 -11.41
N ALA A 82 -4.88 0.28 -10.61
CA ALA A 82 -4.27 -0.97 -11.07
C ALA A 82 -5.10 -1.65 -12.17
N ALA A 83 -6.43 -1.67 -12.02
CA ALA A 83 -7.36 -2.23 -13.01
C ALA A 83 -7.32 -1.44 -14.33
N LEU A 84 -7.24 -0.11 -14.26
CA LEU A 84 -7.04 0.74 -15.44
C LEU A 84 -5.76 0.39 -16.17
N GLY A 85 -4.63 0.21 -15.45
CA GLY A 85 -3.37 -0.20 -16.05
C GLY A 85 -3.42 -1.58 -16.73
N VAL A 86 -4.20 -2.52 -16.18
CA VAL A 86 -4.46 -3.83 -16.80
C VAL A 86 -5.27 -3.68 -18.09
N MET A 87 -6.30 -2.83 -18.10
CA MET A 87 -7.06 -2.50 -19.30
C MET A 87 -6.19 -1.84 -20.37
N GLU A 88 -5.39 -0.84 -20.01
CA GLU A 88 -4.49 -0.14 -20.94
C GLU A 88 -3.40 -1.06 -21.52
N SER A 89 -3.00 -2.09 -20.76
CA SER A 89 -2.07 -3.12 -21.23
C SER A 89 -2.70 -4.11 -22.24
N GLY A 90 -3.99 -3.93 -22.58
CA GLY A 90 -4.69 -4.76 -23.55
C GLY A 90 -5.11 -6.13 -23.01
N SER A 91 -5.56 -6.17 -21.75
CA SER A 91 -6.03 -7.42 -21.13
C SER A 91 -7.20 -8.03 -21.89
N GLU A 92 -7.04 -9.29 -22.33
CA GLU A 92 -8.09 -10.08 -22.99
C GLU A 92 -9.21 -10.52 -22.02
N ALA A 93 -9.03 -10.28 -20.72
CA ALA A 93 -9.99 -10.66 -19.68
C ALA A 93 -11.07 -9.58 -19.43
N VAL A 94 -11.01 -8.43 -20.12
CA VAL A 94 -11.96 -7.33 -19.96
C VAL A 94 -12.69 -7.11 -21.28
N GLU A 95 -14.01 -7.33 -21.29
CA GLU A 95 -14.86 -7.02 -22.43
C GLU A 95 -15.18 -5.52 -22.42
N LEU A 96 -14.76 -4.81 -23.48
CA LEU A 96 -15.10 -3.41 -23.65
C LEU A 96 -16.54 -3.30 -24.13
N PRO A 97 -17.36 -2.37 -23.61
CA PRO A 97 -18.77 -2.23 -23.99
C PRO A 97 -19.02 -1.80 -25.45
N TYR A 98 -17.98 -1.72 -26.27
CA TYR A 98 -18.01 -1.29 -27.67
C TYR A 98 -17.28 -2.26 -28.61
N ASP A 99 -17.30 -3.56 -28.34
CA ASP A 99 -17.05 -4.58 -29.38
C ASP A 99 -18.34 -4.88 -30.17
#